data_AF-A0A2K6RWS2-F1
#
_entry.id   AF-A0A2K6RWS2-F1
#
_cell.length_a   1.000
_cell.length_b   1.000
_cell.length_c   1.000
_cell.angle_alpha   90.00
_cell.angle_beta   90.00
_cell.angle_gamma   90.00
#
_symmetry.space_group_name_H-M   'P 1'
#
loop_
_entity.id
_entity.type
_entity.pdbx_description
1 polymer ?
#
loop_
_entity_poly.entity_id
_entity_poly.type
_entity_poly.pdbx_seq_one_letter_code
_entity_poly.pdbx_strand_id
1 'polypeptide(L)' 'MPGSSGIAAMKKVVQQLPLEAAADLKQFGLQNAQHDPVLTGVSSGTNPFRPRKVCSFL' A
#
# COMPACT_ATOMS: atom_id res chain seq x y z
N MET A 1 -42.72 -2.48 5.43
CA MET A 1 -41.67 -1.72 6.17
C MET A 1 -40.53 -2.67 6.48
N PRO A 2 -39.25 -2.29 6.31
CA PRO A 2 -38.13 -3.16 6.67
C PRO A 2 -38.20 -3.41 8.18
N GLY A 3 -38.37 -4.66 8.59
CA GLY A 3 -38.45 -5.02 10.00
C GLY A 3 -37.14 -4.68 10.73
N SER A 4 -37.22 -4.50 12.04
CA SER A 4 -36.08 -4.24 12.95
C SER A 4 -34.81 -5.07 12.63
N SER A 5 -35.00 -6.32 12.22
CA SER A 5 -33.93 -7.24 11.76
C SER A 5 -33.15 -6.75 10.52
N GLY A 6 -33.83 -6.19 9.51
CA GLY A 6 -33.20 -5.68 8.30
C GLY A 6 -32.34 -4.44 8.55
N ILE A 7 -32.78 -3.57 9.46
CA ILE A 7 -32.02 -2.37 9.85
C ILE A 7 -30.76 -2.76 10.62
N ALA A 8 -30.84 -3.76 11.51
CA ALA A 8 -29.68 -4.28 12.23
C ALA A 8 -28.65 -4.93 11.30
N ALA A 9 -29.11 -5.72 10.32
CA ALA A 9 -28.24 -6.33 9.30
C ALA A 9 -27.52 -5.26 8.46
N MET A 10 -28.24 -4.23 8.00
CA MET A 10 -27.65 -3.13 7.22
C MET A 10 -26.60 -2.36 8.03
N LYS A 11 -26.86 -2.06 9.31
CA LYS A 11 -25.87 -1.41 10.19
C LYS A 11 -24.61 -2.25 10.36
N LYS A 12 -24.75 -3.56 10.49
CA LYS A 12 -23.61 -4.48 10.60
C LYS A 12 -22.76 -4.48 9.32
N VAL A 13 -23.39 -4.53 8.16
CA VAL A 13 -22.69 -4.45 6.86
C VAL A 13 -21.93 -3.14 6.75
N VAL A 14 -22.57 -1.99 7.00
CA VAL A 14 -21.92 -0.67 6.94
C VAL A 14 -20.71 -0.57 7.89
N GLN A 15 -20.78 -1.18 9.08
CA GLN A 15 -19.65 -1.20 10.00
C GLN A 15 -18.52 -2.13 9.57
N GLN A 16 -18.81 -3.17 8.77
CA GLN A 16 -17.82 -4.11 8.25
C GLN A 16 -17.09 -3.58 7.00
N LEU A 17 -17.73 -2.75 6.17
CA LEU A 17 -17.11 -2.20 4.96
C LEU A 17 -15.75 -1.51 5.20
N PRO A 18 -15.60 -0.63 6.22
CA PRO A 18 -14.31 0.00 6.52
C PRO A 18 -13.23 -0.98 6.96
N LEU A 19 -13.60 -2.04 7.68
CA LEU A 19 -12.67 -3.08 8.12
C LEU A 19 -12.14 -3.87 6.92
N GLU A 20 -13.03 -4.28 6.02
CA GLU A 20 -12.66 -5.01 4.81
C GLU A 20 -11.79 -4.16 3.88
N ALA A 21 -12.17 -2.89 3.67
CA ALA A 21 -11.39 -1.96 2.85
C ALA A 21 -10.01 -1.66 3.45
N ALA A 22 -9.91 -1.52 4.78
CA ALA A 22 -8.63 -1.34 5.45
C ALA A 22 -7.75 -2.59 5.38
N ALA A 23 -8.35 -3.78 5.44
CA ALA A 23 -7.63 -5.04 5.27
C ALA A 23 -7.06 -5.18 3.86
N ASP A 24 -7.86 -4.87 2.83
CA ASP A 24 -7.42 -4.93 1.43
C ASP A 24 -6.31 -3.91 1.15
N LEU A 25 -6.45 -2.68 1.63
CA LEU A 25 -5.40 -1.65 1.48
C LEU A 25 -4.09 -2.06 2.15
N LYS A 26 -4.16 -2.66 3.34
CA LYS A 26 -2.99 -3.19 4.04
C LYS A 26 -2.33 -4.32 3.26
N GLN A 27 -3.14 -5.24 2.73
CA GLN A 27 -2.65 -6.36 1.95
C GLN A 27 -1.97 -5.88 0.66
N PHE A 28 -2.58 -4.93 -0.05
CA PHE A 28 -1.98 -4.28 -1.22
C PHE A 28 -0.65 -3.62 -0.87
N GLY A 29 -0.60 -2.87 0.24
CA GLY A 29 0.63 -2.25 0.72
C GLY A 29 1.74 -3.26 0.98
N LEU A 30 1.44 -4.38 1.66
CA LEU A 30 2.42 -5.44 1.93
C LEU A 30 2.93 -6.11 0.66
N GLN A 31 2.07 -6.34 -0.33
CA GLN A 31 2.45 -6.93 -1.61
C GLN A 31 3.36 -6.00 -2.41
N ASN A 32 3.11 -4.69 -2.37
CA ASN A 32 3.88 -3.72 -3.14
C ASN A 32 5.12 -3.20 -2.39
N ALA A 33 5.21 -3.38 -1.07
CA ALA A 33 6.33 -2.90 -0.27
C ALA A 33 7.69 -3.44 -0.76
N GLN A 34 7.74 -4.66 -1.28
CA GLN A 34 8.96 -5.26 -1.84
C GLN A 34 9.38 -4.64 -3.18
N HIS A 35 8.46 -3.97 -3.87
CA HIS A 35 8.70 -3.32 -5.14
C HIS A 35 8.91 -1.81 -4.99
N ASP A 36 8.75 -1.27 -3.78
CA ASP A 36 8.99 0.14 -3.49
C ASP A 36 10.50 0.38 -3.26
N PRO A 37 11.18 1.08 -4.19
CA PRO A 37 12.61 1.38 -4.07
C PRO A 37 12.96 2.24 -2.85
N VAL A 38 12.00 3.00 -2.33
CA VAL A 38 12.19 3.86 -1.14
C VAL A 38 12.19 3.03 0.13
N LEU A 39 11.38 1.97 0.17
CA LEU A 39 11.29 1.07 1.33
C LEU A 39 12.40 0.01 1.33
N THR A 40 12.71 -0.55 0.15
CA THR A 40 13.70 -1.64 0.02
C THR A 40 15.12 -1.16 -0.22
N GLY A 41 15.27 0.10 -0.65
CA GLY A 41 16.54 0.59 -1.16
C GLY A 41 16.90 -0.03 -2.50
N VAL A 42 17.73 0.66 -3.28
CA VAL A 42 18.22 0.16 -4.57
C VAL A 42 19.73 0.22 -4.61
N SER A 43 20.32 -0.69 -5.40
CA SER A 43 21.73 -0.62 -5.70
C SER A 43 22.05 0.73 -6.29
N SER A 44 23.20 1.23 -5.89
CA SER A 44 23.73 2.50 -6.32
C SER A 44 23.76 2.57 -7.87
N GLY A 45 23.98 1.46 -8.59
CA GLY A 45 24.01 1.41 -10.06
C GLY A 45 22.64 1.47 -10.75
N THR A 46 21.57 1.06 -10.07
CA THR A 46 20.19 1.09 -10.58
C THR A 46 19.42 2.30 -10.09
N ASN A 47 20.01 3.11 -9.19
CA ASN A 47 19.43 4.35 -8.70
C ASN A 47 19.56 5.48 -9.75
N PRO A 48 18.46 5.97 -10.35
CA PRO A 48 18.50 7.04 -11.35
C PRO A 48 18.90 8.40 -10.76
N PHE A 49 18.81 8.58 -9.44
CA PHE A 49 19.21 9.80 -8.74
C PHE A 49 20.69 9.80 -8.32
N ARG A 50 21.45 8.74 -8.60
CA ARG A 50 22.86 8.69 -8.23
C ARG A 50 23.64 9.79 -8.97
N PRO A 51 24.46 10.60 -8.26
CA PRO A 51 25.44 11.48 -8.90
C PRO A 51 26.32 10.69 -9.88
N ARG A 52 26.50 11.23 -11.09
CA ARG A 52 27.40 10.61 -12.09
C ARG A 52 28.82 10.62 -11.55
N LYS A 53 29.43 9.44 -11.49
CA LYS A 53 30.87 9.33 -11.24
C LYS A 53 31.57 9.83 -12.50
N VAL A 54 32.13 11.04 -12.45
CA VAL A 54 33.10 11.45 -13.46
C VAL A 54 34.42 10.78 -13.12
N CYS A 55 34.99 10.04 -14.07
CA CYS A 55 36.34 9.53 -13.94
C CYS A 55 37.29 10.69 -14.23
N SER A 56 37.81 11.33 -13.19
CA SER A 56 38.91 12.27 -13.32
C SER A 56 40.19 11.48 -13.56
N PHE A 57 40.71 11.54 -14.79
CA PHE A 57 42.08 11.15 -15.08
C PHE A 57 42.99 12.23 -14.48
N LEU A 58 43.64 11.93 -13.36
CA LEU A 58 44.75 12.70 -12.81
C LEU A 58 46.07 12.10 -13.32
#